data_AF-A0A937TMK7-F1
#
_entry.id   AF-A0A937TMK7-F1
#
_cell.length_a   1.000
_cell.length_b   1.000
_cell.length_c   1.000
_cell.angle_alpha   90.00
_cell.angle_beta   90.00
_cell.angle_gamma   90.00
#
_symmetry.space_group_name_H-M   'P 1'
#
loop_
_entity.id
_entity.type
_entity.pdbx_description
1 polymer ?
#
loop_
_entity_poly.entity_id
_entity_poly.type
_entity_poly.pdbx_seq_one_letter_code
_entity_poly.pdbx_strand_id
1 'polypeptide(L)'
;MRQLKTTLTLSVLVTALTVFANPTKTFGQTKYTGYQYVMNDDDYYSFKYTREYKEEGNVYTTIYKIYHPTKGYHTITITATHYKFENKVKVDVKDAGGGIFAHINDEETTYETASMEPFGFRGTVGALGGNRVPNQLMVKFVSNKFENVKVVHVNGTEPGTDNFIFYVLDEK
;
A
#
# COMPACT_ATOMS: atom_id res chain seq x y z
N MET A 1 25.43 -86.25 26.42
CA MET A 1 24.79 -85.95 25.11
C MET A 1 23.48 -85.20 25.35
N ARG A 2 23.16 -84.23 24.49
CA ARG A 2 21.94 -83.36 24.39
C ARG A 2 21.96 -82.08 25.24
N GLN A 3 22.52 -80.97 24.72
CA GLN A 3 21.94 -79.95 23.81
C GLN A 3 21.34 -78.76 24.62
N LEU A 4 22.18 -77.76 24.91
CA LEU A 4 21.76 -76.44 25.39
C LEU A 4 21.22 -75.64 24.19
N LYS A 5 19.95 -75.23 24.24
CA LYS A 5 19.32 -74.38 23.23
C LYS A 5 19.64 -72.91 23.51
N THR A 6 20.46 -72.32 22.66
CA THR A 6 20.70 -70.87 22.58
C THR A 6 19.44 -70.20 22.04
N THR A 7 18.85 -69.27 22.79
CA THR A 7 17.73 -68.45 22.29
C THR A 7 18.26 -67.03 22.11
N LEU A 8 18.49 -66.62 20.86
CA LEU A 8 18.78 -65.24 20.49
C LEU A 8 17.48 -64.42 20.60
N THR A 9 17.45 -63.43 21.47
CA THR A 9 16.39 -62.42 21.52
C THR A 9 16.68 -61.32 20.49
N LEU A 10 15.88 -61.29 19.42
CA LEU A 10 15.93 -60.26 18.39
C LEU A 10 15.29 -58.98 18.95
N SER A 11 16.09 -57.93 19.15
CA SER A 11 15.59 -56.61 19.56
C SER A 11 15.27 -55.79 18.31
N VAL A 12 13.98 -55.57 18.03
CA VAL A 12 13.54 -54.71 16.91
C VAL A 12 13.56 -53.26 17.37
N LEU A 13 14.50 -52.48 16.83
CA LEU A 13 14.58 -51.03 17.03
C LEU A 13 13.61 -50.35 16.05
N VAL A 14 12.49 -49.85 16.55
CA VAL A 14 11.55 -49.03 15.76
C VAL A 14 12.02 -47.58 15.84
N THR A 15 12.67 -47.09 14.79
CA THR A 15 13.05 -45.69 14.66
C THR A 15 11.80 -44.87 14.30
N ALA A 16 11.24 -44.16 15.28
CA ALA A 16 10.16 -43.20 15.05
C ALA A 16 10.72 -41.97 14.31
N LEU A 17 10.41 -41.84 13.02
CA LEU A 17 10.73 -40.67 12.21
C LEU A 17 9.73 -39.56 12.50
N THR A 18 10.02 -38.69 13.48
CA THR A 18 9.27 -37.44 13.68
C THR A 18 9.59 -36.46 12.56
N VAL A 19 8.68 -36.37 11.58
CA VAL A 19 8.68 -35.31 10.57
C VAL A 19 8.23 -34.02 11.27
N PHE A 20 9.17 -33.13 11.56
CA PHE A 20 8.88 -31.76 11.97
C PHE A 20 8.35 -30.99 10.76
N ALA A 21 7.04 -31.02 10.55
CA ALA A 21 6.37 -30.10 9.65
C ALA A 21 6.44 -28.69 10.25
N ASN A 22 7.46 -27.91 9.88
CA ASN A 22 7.48 -26.49 10.17
C ASN A 22 6.39 -25.81 9.34
N PRO A 23 5.32 -25.24 9.94
CA PRO A 23 4.35 -24.48 9.18
C PRO A 23 5.05 -23.24 8.65
N THR A 24 5.19 -23.15 7.33
CA THR A 24 5.57 -21.92 6.65
C THR A 24 4.52 -20.87 6.98
N LYS A 25 4.85 -19.95 7.88
CA LYS A 25 4.02 -18.77 8.14
C LYS A 25 3.92 -17.98 6.85
N THR A 26 2.83 -18.18 6.12
CA THR A 26 2.46 -17.33 5.00
C THR A 26 2.06 -15.99 5.59
N PHE A 27 2.99 -15.04 5.62
CA PHE A 27 2.69 -13.67 6.02
C PHE A 27 1.78 -13.07 4.95
N GLY A 28 0.47 -13.10 5.18
CA GLY A 28 -0.49 -12.39 4.35
C GLY A 28 -0.16 -10.89 4.39
N GLN A 29 0.02 -10.28 3.21
CA GLN A 29 0.23 -8.84 3.12
C GLN A 29 -0.99 -8.11 3.72
N THR A 30 -0.77 -7.20 4.67
CA THR A 30 -1.85 -6.43 5.30
C THR A 30 -2.54 -5.58 4.25
N LYS A 31 -3.86 -5.73 4.14
CA LYS A 31 -4.71 -4.92 3.25
C LYS A 31 -5.49 -3.90 4.07
N TYR A 32 -5.47 -2.67 3.61
CA TYR A 32 -6.22 -1.54 4.13
C TYR A 32 -7.41 -1.24 3.21
N THR A 33 -8.32 -0.39 3.68
CA THR A 33 -9.49 0.06 2.91
C THR A 33 -9.38 1.56 2.66
N GLY A 34 -9.63 1.98 1.42
CA GLY A 34 -9.77 3.37 1.02
C GLY A 34 -11.03 3.56 0.18
N TYR A 35 -11.24 4.77 -0.33
CA TYR A 35 -12.39 5.12 -1.15
C TYR A 35 -11.96 5.92 -2.37
N GLN A 36 -12.56 5.63 -3.52
CA GLN A 36 -12.45 6.44 -4.73
C GLN A 36 -13.69 7.32 -4.80
N TYR A 37 -13.51 8.64 -4.80
CA TYR A 37 -14.59 9.57 -5.13
C TYR A 37 -14.62 9.77 -6.64
N VAL A 38 -15.77 9.54 -7.27
CA VAL A 38 -15.97 9.72 -8.71
C VAL A 38 -16.82 10.96 -8.94
N MET A 39 -16.25 11.96 -9.62
CA MET A 39 -16.87 13.27 -9.71
C MET A 39 -18.18 13.28 -10.51
N ASN A 40 -18.28 12.47 -11.56
CA ASN A 40 -19.49 12.40 -12.39
C ASN A 40 -20.68 11.77 -11.67
N ASP A 41 -20.40 10.78 -10.80
CA ASP A 41 -21.43 10.07 -10.04
C ASP A 41 -21.73 10.76 -8.70
N ASP A 42 -20.84 11.68 -8.28
CA ASP A 42 -20.84 12.29 -6.94
C ASP A 42 -20.89 11.25 -5.81
N ASP A 43 -20.19 10.13 -5.98
CA ASP A 43 -20.26 8.97 -5.10
C ASP A 43 -18.88 8.41 -4.72
N TYR A 44 -18.85 7.60 -3.65
CA TYR A 44 -17.67 6.98 -3.09
C TYR A 44 -17.71 5.45 -3.22
N TYR A 45 -16.68 4.90 -3.87
CA TYR A 45 -16.52 3.46 -4.04
C TYR A 45 -15.36 2.94 -3.20
N SER A 46 -15.63 1.99 -2.31
CA SER A 46 -14.57 1.39 -1.49
C SER A 46 -13.62 0.54 -2.32
N PHE A 47 -12.33 0.61 -2.03
CA PHE A 47 -11.32 -0.29 -2.57
C PHE A 47 -10.39 -0.82 -1.47
N LYS A 48 -9.68 -1.90 -1.78
CA LYS A 48 -8.61 -2.41 -0.93
C LYS A 48 -7.26 -1.99 -1.48
N TYR A 49 -6.31 -1.74 -0.61
CA TYR A 49 -4.93 -1.45 -1.01
C TYR A 49 -3.90 -2.05 -0.05
N THR A 50 -2.66 -2.17 -0.50
CA THR A 50 -1.51 -2.48 0.35
C THR A 50 -0.57 -1.29 0.37
N ARG A 51 0.19 -1.12 1.45
CA ARG A 51 1.19 -0.07 1.60
C ARG A 51 2.54 -0.66 1.95
N GLU A 52 3.60 -0.15 1.34
CA GLU A 52 4.99 -0.51 1.60
C GLU A 52 5.82 0.76 1.77
N TYR A 53 6.71 0.76 2.76
CA TYR A 53 7.69 1.83 3.00
C TYR A 53 9.06 1.38 2.53
N LYS A 54 9.77 2.28 1.84
CA LYS A 54 11.15 2.10 1.40
C LYS A 54 11.95 3.34 1.77
N GLU A 55 13.20 3.14 2.13
CA GLU A 55 14.13 4.23 2.44
C GLU A 55 15.42 4.05 1.66
N GLU A 56 15.92 5.15 1.12
CA GLU A 56 17.22 5.23 0.47
C GLU A 56 17.88 6.56 0.83
N GLY A 57 18.77 6.55 1.82
CA GLY A 57 19.39 7.76 2.34
C GLY A 57 18.35 8.71 2.97
N ASN A 58 18.16 9.87 2.36
CA ASN A 58 17.20 10.91 2.81
C ASN A 58 15.93 10.98 1.94
N VAL A 59 15.70 9.92 1.15
CA VAL A 59 14.52 9.75 0.32
C VAL A 59 13.68 8.64 0.92
N TYR A 60 12.46 8.99 1.32
CA TYR A 60 11.50 8.06 1.93
C TYR A 60 10.34 7.86 0.99
N THR A 61 10.14 6.63 0.53
CA THR A 61 9.14 6.28 -0.47
C THR A 61 8.05 5.42 0.15
N THR A 62 6.80 5.79 -0.07
CA THR A 62 5.63 4.99 0.30
C THR A 62 4.86 4.59 -0.94
N ILE A 63 4.75 3.29 -1.18
CA ILE A 63 4.12 2.72 -2.36
C ILE A 63 2.78 2.11 -1.96
N TYR A 64 1.72 2.51 -2.65
CA TYR A 64 0.39 1.98 -2.52
C TYR A 64 0.05 1.17 -3.77
N LYS A 65 -0.51 -0.02 -3.58
CA LYS A 65 -1.11 -0.80 -4.66
C LYS A 65 -2.59 -0.94 -4.40
N ILE A 66 -3.41 -0.31 -5.24
CA ILE A 66 -4.87 -0.37 -5.18
C ILE A 66 -5.35 -1.56 -5.99
N TYR A 67 -6.27 -2.33 -5.44
CA TYR A 67 -6.82 -3.52 -6.07
C TYR A 67 -8.25 -3.29 -6.54
N HIS A 68 -8.57 -3.85 -7.71
CA HIS A 68 -9.93 -3.88 -8.23
C HIS A 68 -10.89 -4.46 -7.16
N PRO A 69 -12.01 -3.79 -6.86
CA PRO A 69 -12.86 -4.14 -5.71
C PRO A 69 -13.42 -5.57 -5.76
N THR A 70 -13.84 -6.03 -6.94
CA THR A 70 -14.40 -7.38 -7.14
C THR A 70 -13.37 -8.39 -7.68
N LYS A 71 -12.54 -8.01 -8.66
CA LYS A 71 -11.61 -8.92 -9.34
C LYS A 71 -10.28 -9.12 -8.60
N GLY A 72 -9.94 -8.25 -7.65
CA GLY A 72 -8.79 -8.42 -6.76
C GLY A 72 -7.39 -8.25 -7.35
N TYR A 73 -7.26 -7.99 -8.66
CA TYR A 73 -5.96 -7.66 -9.28
C TYR A 73 -5.57 -6.20 -9.01
N HIS A 74 -4.27 -5.93 -9.07
CA HIS A 74 -3.68 -4.61 -8.89
C HIS A 74 -4.02 -3.71 -10.09
N THR A 75 -4.54 -2.51 -9.84
CA THR A 75 -5.05 -1.57 -10.85
C THR A 75 -4.29 -0.26 -10.88
N ILE A 76 -3.93 0.28 -9.72
CA ILE A 76 -3.29 1.59 -9.60
C ILE A 76 -2.15 1.50 -8.61
N THR A 77 -1.00 2.07 -8.99
CA THR A 77 0.11 2.35 -8.10
C THR A 77 0.12 3.84 -7.76
N ILE A 78 0.12 4.16 -6.46
CA ILE A 78 0.40 5.51 -5.99
C ILE A 78 1.76 5.46 -5.31
N THR A 79 2.67 6.36 -5.66
CA THR A 79 4.00 6.44 -5.06
C THR A 79 4.19 7.83 -4.46
N ALA A 80 4.32 7.90 -3.14
CA ALA A 80 4.69 9.13 -2.45
C ALA A 80 6.16 9.12 -2.08
N THR A 81 6.92 10.07 -2.60
CA THR A 81 8.35 10.22 -2.36
C THR A 81 8.59 11.50 -1.57
N HIS A 82 9.15 11.36 -0.38
CA HIS A 82 9.54 12.47 0.47
C HIS A 82 11.05 12.71 0.37
N TYR A 83 11.41 13.89 -0.15
CA TYR A 83 12.77 14.41 -0.22
C TYR A 83 13.02 15.28 1.01
N LYS A 84 13.51 14.67 2.09
CA LYS A 84 13.56 15.31 3.42
C LYS A 84 14.41 16.58 3.46
N PHE A 85 15.53 16.62 2.71
CA PHE A 85 16.37 17.83 2.65
C PHE A 85 15.73 18.99 1.90
N GLU A 86 14.79 18.72 1.01
CA GLU A 86 14.09 19.73 0.20
C GLU A 86 12.75 20.14 0.83
N ASN A 87 12.37 19.53 1.95
CA ASN A 87 11.03 19.62 2.54
C ASN A 87 9.91 19.45 1.52
N LYS A 88 10.08 18.47 0.62
CA LYS A 88 9.22 18.27 -0.56
C LYS A 88 8.68 16.85 -0.60
N VAL A 89 7.40 16.73 -0.87
CA VAL A 89 6.71 15.46 -1.13
C VAL A 89 6.19 15.47 -2.55
N LYS A 90 6.59 14.49 -3.35
CA LYS A 90 6.03 14.23 -4.68
C LYS A 90 5.14 13.00 -4.61
N VAL A 91 3.98 13.04 -5.25
CA VAL A 91 3.06 11.90 -5.37
C VAL A 91 2.81 11.64 -6.85
N ASP A 92 3.08 10.41 -7.29
CA ASP A 92 2.88 9.94 -8.67
C ASP A 92 1.83 8.84 -8.67
N VAL A 93 0.88 8.93 -9.60
CA VAL A 93 -0.23 7.99 -9.80
C VAL A 93 -0.07 7.33 -11.16
N LYS A 94 -0.08 6.00 -11.16
CA LYS A 94 0.12 5.19 -12.36
C LYS A 94 -0.86 4.03 -12.45
N ASP A 95 -1.24 3.69 -13.67
CA ASP A 95 -1.90 2.42 -13.97
C ASP A 95 -0.93 1.25 -13.74
N ALA A 96 -1.43 0.16 -13.15
CA ALA A 96 -0.70 -1.08 -12.94
C ALA A 96 -0.24 -1.78 -14.23
N GLY A 97 -0.86 -1.48 -15.37
CA GLY A 97 -0.48 -2.02 -16.69
C GLY A 97 0.94 -1.64 -17.13
N GLY A 98 1.49 -0.55 -16.60
CA GLY A 98 2.83 -0.07 -16.93
C GLY A 98 2.96 0.47 -18.36
N GLY A 99 4.19 0.79 -18.77
CA GLY A 99 4.47 1.41 -20.08
C GLY A 99 4.40 2.94 -20.06
N ILE A 100 4.67 3.55 -21.21
CA ILE A 100 4.81 5.01 -21.35
C ILE A 100 3.49 5.79 -21.15
N PHE A 101 2.35 5.10 -21.27
CA PHE A 101 1.01 5.67 -21.09
C PHE A 101 0.38 5.33 -19.74
N ALA A 102 1.12 4.67 -18.84
CA ALA A 102 0.61 4.34 -17.52
C ALA A 102 0.59 5.54 -16.57
N HIS A 103 1.23 6.65 -16.91
CA HIS A 103 1.19 7.84 -16.08
C HIS A 103 -0.21 8.46 -16.11
N ILE A 104 -0.79 8.64 -14.92
CA ILE A 104 -2.12 9.23 -14.74
C ILE A 104 -1.99 10.67 -14.25
N ASN A 105 -1.19 10.88 -13.19
CA ASN A 105 -1.02 12.20 -12.60
C ASN A 105 0.27 12.27 -11.76
N ASP A 106 0.85 13.45 -11.63
CA ASP A 106 1.82 13.76 -10.59
C ASP A 106 1.54 15.11 -9.92
N GLU A 107 1.69 15.12 -8.61
CA GLU A 107 1.46 16.30 -7.78
C GLU A 107 2.63 16.44 -6.80
N GLU A 108 2.91 17.67 -6.38
CA GLU A 108 3.91 17.91 -5.36
C GLU A 108 3.46 18.97 -4.35
N THR A 109 3.95 18.85 -3.13
CA THR A 109 3.75 19.84 -2.08
C THR A 109 5.02 19.99 -1.27
N THR A 110 5.19 21.17 -0.69
CA THR A 110 6.27 21.46 0.25
C THR A 110 5.72 21.79 1.63
N TYR A 111 6.60 21.87 2.62
CA TYR A 111 6.27 22.33 3.97
C TYR A 111 7.41 23.19 4.52
N GLU A 112 7.09 24.19 5.33
CA GLU A 112 8.09 25.03 5.99
C GLU A 112 8.59 24.39 7.30
N THR A 113 7.65 23.90 8.12
CA THR A 113 7.93 23.23 9.39
C THR A 113 7.22 21.89 9.41
N ALA A 114 7.97 20.82 9.71
CA ALA A 114 7.39 19.48 9.80
C ALA A 114 6.46 19.37 11.01
N SER A 115 5.27 18.80 10.81
CA SER A 115 4.28 18.58 11.87
C SER A 115 3.45 17.33 11.58
N MET A 116 2.77 16.77 12.57
CA MET A 116 1.91 15.60 12.35
C MET A 116 0.58 15.95 11.66
N GLU A 117 0.27 17.24 11.50
CA GLU A 117 -0.94 17.71 10.83
C GLU A 117 -0.87 17.40 9.33
N PRO A 118 -1.99 17.04 8.69
CA PRO A 118 -2.06 16.89 7.24
C PRO A 118 -1.75 18.21 6.52
N PHE A 119 -1.06 18.12 5.39
CA PHE A 119 -0.71 19.26 4.54
C PHE A 119 -0.86 18.90 3.06
N GLY A 120 -0.94 19.93 2.21
CA GLY A 120 -1.21 19.80 0.79
C GLY A 120 -2.08 20.97 0.30
N PHE A 121 -2.86 20.76 -0.75
CA PHE A 121 -3.68 21.81 -1.34
C PHE A 121 -5.00 21.27 -1.90
N ARG A 122 -5.99 22.16 -1.89
CA ARG A 122 -7.38 21.83 -2.21
C ARG A 122 -7.58 21.52 -3.70
N GLY A 123 -6.93 22.28 -4.57
CA GLY A 123 -7.17 22.26 -6.02
C GLY A 123 -8.45 22.99 -6.44
N THR A 124 -8.56 23.33 -7.72
CA THR A 124 -9.69 24.10 -8.28
C THR A 124 -11.01 23.35 -8.15
N VAL A 125 -10.99 22.04 -8.42
CA VAL A 125 -12.19 21.18 -8.33
C VAL A 125 -12.73 21.15 -6.91
N GLY A 126 -11.85 20.97 -5.92
CA GLY A 126 -12.22 20.98 -4.51
C GLY A 126 -12.73 22.34 -4.00
N ALA A 127 -12.25 23.44 -4.58
CA ALA A 127 -12.70 24.80 -4.23
C ALA A 127 -14.14 25.07 -4.72
N LEU A 128 -14.50 24.57 -5.90
CA LEU A 128 -15.84 24.72 -6.47
C LEU A 128 -16.85 23.73 -5.88
N GLY A 129 -16.40 22.50 -5.59
CA GLY A 129 -17.25 21.42 -5.11
C GLY A 129 -17.60 21.49 -3.62
N GLY A 130 -16.95 22.37 -2.85
CA GLY A 130 -17.10 22.45 -1.39
C GLY A 130 -16.55 21.22 -0.67
N ASN A 131 -16.80 21.09 0.64
CA ASN A 131 -16.16 20.09 1.52
C ASN A 131 -16.44 18.62 1.17
N ARG A 132 -17.40 18.33 0.29
CA ARG A 132 -17.69 16.97 -0.18
C ARG A 132 -16.60 16.40 -1.10
N VAL A 133 -15.89 17.25 -1.84
CA VAL A 133 -14.85 16.77 -2.76
C VAL A 133 -13.56 16.53 -1.95
N PRO A 134 -12.72 15.55 -2.25
CA PRO A 134 -11.40 15.44 -1.61
C PRO A 134 -10.44 16.56 -2.04
N ASN A 135 -9.32 16.70 -1.33
CA ASN A 135 -8.25 17.63 -1.74
C ASN A 135 -7.53 17.05 -2.97
N GLN A 136 -7.07 17.90 -3.88
CA GLN A 136 -6.24 17.47 -5.02
C GLN A 136 -4.98 16.75 -4.55
N LEU A 137 -4.33 17.25 -3.50
CA LEU A 137 -3.28 16.53 -2.79
C LEU A 137 -3.40 16.80 -1.29
N MET A 138 -3.37 15.75 -0.49
CA MET A 138 -3.17 15.84 0.95
C MET A 138 -2.35 14.67 1.45
N VAL A 139 -1.31 14.96 2.20
CA VAL A 139 -0.40 13.99 2.79
C VAL A 139 -0.23 14.28 4.28
N LYS A 140 0.29 13.32 5.05
CA LYS A 140 0.67 13.53 6.44
C LYS A 140 1.89 12.70 6.82
N PHE A 141 2.67 13.13 7.79
CA PHE A 141 3.72 12.29 8.34
C PHE A 141 3.12 11.16 9.18
N VAL A 142 3.79 10.00 9.17
CA VAL A 142 3.33 8.81 9.92
C VAL A 142 3.98 8.69 11.29
N SER A 143 5.01 9.49 11.56
CA SER A 143 5.72 9.51 12.84
C SER A 143 6.39 10.87 13.07
N ASN A 144 6.73 11.15 14.34
CA ASN A 144 7.44 12.35 14.76
C ASN A 144 8.89 12.45 14.23
N LYS A 145 9.38 11.45 13.49
CA LYS A 145 10.66 11.56 12.77
C LYS A 145 10.54 12.34 11.46
N PHE A 146 9.31 12.53 10.98
CA PHE A 146 9.00 13.24 9.74
C PHE A 146 9.78 12.67 8.54
N GLU A 147 9.75 11.34 8.42
CA GLU A 147 10.49 10.59 7.40
C GLU A 147 9.51 10.04 6.36
N ASN A 148 8.67 9.10 6.79
CA ASN A 148 7.67 8.48 5.93
C ASN A 148 6.40 9.33 5.88
N VAL A 149 5.84 9.46 4.68
CA VAL A 149 4.60 10.20 4.41
C VAL A 149 3.49 9.25 4.00
N LYS A 150 2.30 9.46 4.54
CA LYS A 150 1.07 8.82 4.10
C LYS A 150 0.33 9.75 3.14
N VAL A 151 -0.13 9.23 2.02
CA VAL A 151 -1.10 9.93 1.16
C VAL A 151 -2.47 9.80 1.82
N VAL A 152 -3.17 10.91 1.97
CA VAL A 152 -4.55 10.96 2.46
C VAL A 152 -5.50 11.16 1.30
N HIS A 153 -5.25 12.17 0.46
CA HIS A 153 -5.99 12.43 -0.78
C HIS A 153 -5.02 12.60 -1.95
N VAL A 154 -5.38 12.07 -3.12
CA VAL A 154 -4.69 12.40 -4.38
C VAL A 154 -5.65 12.33 -5.55
N ASN A 155 -5.55 13.34 -6.42
CA ASN A 155 -6.19 13.40 -7.74
C ASN A 155 -5.67 12.28 -8.66
N GLY A 156 -6.58 11.65 -9.39
CA GLY A 156 -6.25 10.90 -10.58
C GLY A 156 -7.36 11.02 -11.64
N THR A 157 -7.21 10.22 -12.68
CA THR A 157 -8.19 10.08 -13.76
C THR A 157 -8.57 8.62 -13.86
N GLU A 158 -9.86 8.34 -14.05
CA GLU A 158 -10.32 6.97 -14.28
C GLU A 158 -9.67 6.41 -15.56
N PRO A 159 -9.05 5.22 -15.51
CA PRO A 159 -8.32 4.66 -16.64
C PRO A 159 -9.17 4.59 -17.93
N GLY A 160 -8.66 5.17 -19.00
CA GLY A 160 -9.32 5.16 -20.31
C GLY A 160 -10.47 6.15 -20.45
N THR A 161 -10.63 7.09 -19.52
CA THR A 161 -11.63 8.16 -19.56
C THR A 161 -11.00 9.52 -19.24
N ASP A 162 -11.77 10.60 -19.39
CA ASP A 162 -11.40 11.94 -18.92
C ASP A 162 -12.04 12.27 -17.55
N ASN A 163 -12.55 11.26 -16.84
CA ASN A 163 -13.28 11.46 -15.60
C ASN A 163 -12.32 11.68 -14.44
N PHE A 164 -12.43 12.84 -13.79
CA PHE A 164 -11.69 13.12 -12.55
C PHE A 164 -12.16 12.22 -11.41
N ILE A 165 -11.19 11.59 -10.76
CA ILE A 165 -11.40 10.78 -9.56
C ILE A 165 -10.42 11.18 -8.47
N PHE A 166 -10.75 10.87 -7.23
CA PHE A 166 -9.87 11.12 -6.09
C PHE A 166 -9.71 9.85 -5.28
N TYR A 167 -8.47 9.47 -5.00
CA TYR A 167 -8.16 8.37 -4.10
C TYR A 167 -8.03 8.90 -2.66
N VAL A 168 -8.95 8.46 -1.81
CA VAL A 168 -8.98 8.74 -0.38
C VAL A 168 -8.44 7.52 0.37
N LEU A 169 -7.25 7.65 0.93
CA LEU A 169 -6.48 6.59 1.59
C LEU A 169 -6.48 6.76 3.13
N ASP A 170 -7.50 7.44 3.66
CA ASP A 170 -7.64 7.61 5.10
C ASP A 170 -8.09 6.28 5.75
N GLU A 171 -7.30 5.81 6.71
CA GLU A 171 -7.61 4.54 7.41
C GLU A 171 -8.51 4.93 8.57
N LYS A 172 -9.74 4.41 8.60
CA LYS A 172 -10.59 4.47 9.80
C LYS A 172 -10.09 3.50 10.85
#